data_AF-A0A2N5N067-F1
#
_entry.id   AF-A0A2N5N067-F1
#
_cell.length_a   1.000
_cell.length_b   1.000
_cell.length_c   1.000
_cell.angle_alpha   90.00
_cell.angle_beta   90.00
_cell.angle_gamma   90.00
#
_symmetry.space_group_name_H-M   'P 1'
#
loop_
_entity.id
_entity.type
_entity.pdbx_description
1 polymer ?
#
loop_
_entity_poly.entity_id
_entity_poly.type
_entity_poly.pdbx_seq_one_letter_code
_entity_poly.pdbx_strand_id
1 'polypeptide(L)'
;MERNDRAPAKPDRPADSAGPAGSAGRAGGSAEGGPVARPSPARLAVDIAVSSMQDGKREPAARHRGELIPKGRSLYLRYEERDELHGVVRTTLRWNGEELTLTRRGGLESDQTFAAGQSRGGRYASPHLSFPLVTETEELAASSPGEGLLPLTLSWTYRLRIEDESSGRFQLRLTIQEANQP
;
A
#
# COMPACT_ATOMS: atom_id res chain seq x y z
N MET A 1 -14.42 -40.89 35.63
CA MET A 1 -13.15 -40.32 36.12
C MET A 1 -13.13 -38.87 35.66
N GLU A 2 -13.68 -37.90 36.40
CA GLU A 2 -13.42 -37.59 37.83
C GLU A 2 -11.91 -37.47 38.04
N ARG A 3 -11.32 -36.35 38.46
CA ARG A 3 -11.70 -35.30 39.43
C ARG A 3 -11.00 -33.99 38.97
N ASN A 4 -11.62 -32.80 38.95
CA ASN A 4 -12.08 -31.94 40.05
C ASN A 4 -11.01 -31.67 41.12
N ASP A 5 -10.61 -30.40 41.26
CA ASP A 5 -10.25 -29.71 42.52
C ASP A 5 -9.82 -28.27 42.12
N ARG A 6 -10.73 -27.29 42.09
CA ARG A 6 -11.37 -26.54 43.19
C ARG A 6 -10.40 -25.57 43.90
N ALA A 7 -10.69 -24.29 43.65
CA ALA A 7 -10.23 -23.08 44.36
C ALA A 7 -10.54 -23.13 45.87
N PRO A 8 -10.13 -22.17 46.74
CA PRO A 8 -10.68 -20.79 46.80
C PRO A 8 -9.61 -19.76 47.30
N ALA A 9 -9.80 -18.46 47.56
CA ALA A 9 -10.92 -17.73 48.13
C ALA A 9 -10.81 -16.20 47.92
N LYS A 10 -11.99 -15.57 47.81
CA LYS A 10 -12.38 -14.17 48.14
C LYS A 10 -12.40 -13.98 49.69
N PRO A 11 -12.87 -12.85 50.31
CA PRO A 11 -13.42 -11.56 49.83
C PRO A 11 -12.77 -10.35 50.57
N ASP A 12 -13.16 -9.09 50.34
CA ASP A 12 -14.14 -8.44 51.23
C ASP A 12 -15.02 -7.37 50.53
N ARG A 13 -16.27 -7.32 50.99
CA ARG A 13 -17.36 -6.36 50.73
C ARG A 13 -17.66 -5.69 52.12
N PRO A 14 -18.74 -4.93 52.41
CA PRO A 14 -19.88 -4.44 51.62
C PRO A 14 -20.21 -2.93 51.88
N ALA A 15 -21.21 -2.39 51.18
CA ALA A 15 -22.49 -1.86 51.73
C ALA A 15 -22.49 -0.32 51.56
N ASP A 16 -23.56 0.41 51.26
CA ASP A 16 -25.02 0.25 51.32
C ASP A 16 -25.54 1.44 50.47
N SER A 17 -26.60 1.42 49.65
CA SER A 17 -28.01 1.52 50.07
C SER A 17 -28.82 1.92 48.81
N ALA A 18 -29.82 1.12 48.39
CA ALA A 18 -31.27 1.35 48.53
C ALA A 18 -31.80 2.66 47.88
N GLY A 19 -32.47 2.62 46.72
CA GLY A 19 -33.92 2.42 46.56
C GLY A 19 -34.48 3.21 45.34
N PRO A 20 -35.80 3.28 45.07
CA PRO A 20 -36.51 2.31 44.21
C PRO A 20 -37.33 2.92 43.03
N ALA A 21 -37.91 1.99 42.24
CA ALA A 21 -39.23 2.06 41.55
C ALA A 21 -39.36 2.60 40.10
N GLY A 22 -40.16 1.88 39.29
CA GLY A 22 -40.74 2.33 38.02
C GLY A 22 -40.66 1.28 36.89
N SER A 23 -41.45 0.20 36.92
CA SER A 23 -42.68 0.00 36.12
C SER A 23 -42.48 -0.49 34.66
N ALA A 24 -43.10 -1.65 34.43
CA ALA A 24 -43.43 -2.36 33.21
C ALA A 24 -43.57 -1.57 31.89
N GLY A 25 -43.09 -2.19 30.80
CA GLY A 25 -43.48 -1.90 29.43
C GLY A 25 -42.95 -2.96 28.45
N ARG A 26 -43.79 -3.94 28.09
CA ARG A 26 -43.56 -4.81 26.92
C ARG A 26 -44.03 -4.07 25.67
N ALA A 27 -43.15 -3.88 24.69
CA ALA A 27 -43.50 -3.76 23.28
C ALA A 27 -42.25 -4.01 22.42
N GLY A 28 -42.42 -4.80 21.35
CA GLY A 28 -41.33 -5.17 20.45
C GLY A 28 -40.86 -4.03 19.56
N GLY A 29 -39.64 -4.19 19.05
CA GLY A 29 -39.02 -3.27 18.10
C GLY A 29 -37.70 -3.87 17.62
N SER A 30 -37.77 -4.65 16.55
CA SER A 30 -36.61 -5.03 15.75
C SER A 30 -35.84 -3.79 15.31
N ALA A 31 -34.58 -3.67 15.72
CA ALA A 31 -33.48 -3.09 14.95
C ALA A 31 -32.30 -2.86 15.89
N GLU A 32 -31.18 -3.54 15.64
CA GLU A 32 -29.89 -2.85 15.74
C GLU A 32 -28.85 -3.52 14.85
N GLY A 33 -28.49 -2.79 13.78
CA GLY A 33 -27.15 -2.66 13.26
C GLY A 33 -26.39 -3.94 12.92
N GLY A 34 -26.72 -4.57 11.79
CA GLY A 34 -25.69 -5.29 11.04
C GLY A 34 -24.51 -4.34 10.75
N PRO A 35 -23.25 -4.81 10.75
CA PRO A 35 -22.11 -3.93 10.52
C PRO A 35 -22.30 -3.26 9.16
N VAL A 36 -22.43 -1.93 9.16
CA VAL A 36 -22.36 -1.11 7.96
C VAL A 36 -20.98 -1.38 7.37
N ALA A 37 -20.94 -2.25 6.35
CA ALA A 37 -19.78 -2.40 5.51
C ALA A 37 -19.48 -1.00 4.96
N ARG A 38 -18.42 -0.37 5.46
CA ARG A 38 -17.94 0.87 4.88
C ARG A 38 -17.83 0.62 3.37
N PRO A 39 -18.32 1.52 2.50
CA PRO A 39 -18.12 1.35 1.08
C PRO A 39 -16.62 1.16 0.86
N SER A 40 -16.24 -0.02 0.40
CA SER A 40 -14.87 -0.29 0.00
C SER A 40 -14.57 0.66 -1.15
N PRO A 41 -13.41 1.33 -1.18
CA PRO A 41 -13.09 2.20 -2.29
C PRO A 41 -13.23 1.42 -3.60
N ALA A 42 -13.89 2.02 -4.59
CA ALA A 42 -14.05 1.42 -5.91
C ALA A 42 -12.65 1.08 -6.46
N ARG A 43 -12.44 -0.20 -6.78
CA ARG A 43 -11.19 -0.68 -7.38
C ARG A 43 -11.36 -0.62 -8.89
N LEU A 44 -10.44 0.06 -9.57
CA LEU A 44 -10.45 0.19 -11.01
C LEU A 44 -9.44 -0.79 -11.59
N ALA A 45 -9.89 -1.66 -12.50
CA ALA A 45 -8.97 -2.49 -13.27
C ALA A 45 -8.20 -1.61 -14.27
N VAL A 46 -6.89 -1.77 -14.35
CA VAL A 46 -6.02 -0.90 -15.15
C VAL A 46 -4.98 -1.69 -15.94
N ASP A 47 -4.64 -1.17 -17.12
CA ASP A 47 -3.44 -1.54 -17.87
C ASP A 47 -2.31 -0.56 -17.51
N ILE A 48 -1.12 -1.10 -17.29
CA ILE A 48 0.04 -0.37 -16.78
C ILE A 48 1.19 -0.55 -17.77
N ALA A 49 1.81 0.54 -18.17
CA ALA A 49 3.05 0.54 -18.94
C ALA A 49 4.16 1.21 -18.13
N VAL A 50 5.26 0.50 -17.91
CA VAL A 50 6.44 1.00 -17.20
C VAL A 50 7.60 1.09 -18.19
N SER A 51 8.12 2.29 -18.41
CA SER A 51 9.35 2.51 -19.14
C SER A 51 10.43 3.00 -18.19
N SER A 52 11.62 2.41 -18.29
CA SER A 52 12.80 2.77 -17.52
C SER A 52 13.94 3.16 -18.45
N MET A 53 14.70 4.16 -18.04
CA MET A 53 15.98 4.50 -18.65
C MET A 53 17.02 4.61 -17.54
N GLN A 54 18.13 3.89 -17.70
CA GLN A 54 19.25 3.90 -16.78
C GLN A 54 20.48 4.41 -17.53
N ASP A 55 21.09 5.47 -17.01
CA ASP A 55 22.31 6.07 -17.57
C ASP A 55 22.24 6.30 -19.10
N GLY A 56 21.07 6.73 -19.58
CA GLY A 56 20.77 6.99 -20.99
C GLY A 56 20.38 5.77 -21.82
N LYS A 57 20.54 4.55 -21.30
CA LYS A 57 20.08 3.32 -21.95
C LYS A 57 18.62 3.04 -21.61
N ARG A 58 17.78 2.94 -22.65
CA ARG A 58 16.35 2.67 -22.49
C ARG A 58 16.10 1.16 -22.47
N GLU A 59 15.35 0.72 -21.48
CA GLU A 59 14.83 -0.65 -21.42
C GLU A 59 13.50 -0.77 -22.17
N PRO A 60 13.16 -1.94 -22.72
CA PRO A 60 11.84 -2.20 -23.28
C PRO A 60 10.75 -1.89 -22.25
N ALA A 61 9.66 -1.26 -22.69
CA ALA A 61 8.56 -0.95 -21.78
C ALA A 61 7.87 -2.25 -21.33
N ALA A 62 7.79 -2.46 -20.02
CA ALA A 62 7.07 -3.57 -19.43
C ALA A 62 5.57 -3.24 -19.34
N ARG A 63 4.72 -4.24 -19.59
CA ARG A 63 3.26 -4.10 -19.51
C ARG A 63 2.70 -5.04 -18.45
N HIS A 64 1.83 -4.51 -17.61
CA HIS A 64 1.19 -5.25 -16.53
C HIS A 64 -0.31 -4.93 -16.49
N ARG A 65 -1.07 -5.84 -15.88
CA ARG A 65 -2.43 -5.56 -15.42
C ARG A 65 -2.43 -5.41 -13.91
N GLY A 66 -3.28 -4.52 -13.41
CA GLY A 66 -3.37 -4.28 -11.99
C GLY A 66 -4.68 -3.63 -11.57
N GLU A 67 -4.67 -3.16 -10.33
CA GLU A 67 -5.77 -2.44 -9.71
C GLU A 67 -5.30 -1.07 -9.25
N LEU A 68 -6.07 -0.03 -9.58
CA LEU A 68 -5.95 1.30 -9.00
C LEU A 68 -7.04 1.49 -7.94
N ILE A 69 -6.63 1.89 -6.73
CA ILE A 69 -7.50 2.01 -5.57
C ILE A 69 -7.34 3.41 -4.98
N PRO A 70 -8.31 4.32 -5.19
CA PRO A 70 -8.32 5.62 -4.53
C PRO A 70 -8.66 5.44 -3.04
N LYS A 71 -7.83 5.96 -2.14
CA LYS A 71 -8.07 5.88 -0.70
C LYS A 71 -7.67 7.19 -0.02
N GLY A 72 -8.68 7.99 0.34
CA GLY A 72 -8.47 9.33 0.87
C GLY A 72 -7.77 10.21 -0.16
N ARG A 73 -6.65 10.82 0.21
CA ARG A 73 -5.79 11.64 -0.67
C ARG A 73 -4.76 10.82 -1.45
N SER A 74 -4.73 9.51 -1.33
CA SER A 74 -3.72 8.68 -1.95
C SER A 74 -4.30 7.71 -2.98
N LEU A 75 -3.53 7.47 -4.02
CA LEU A 75 -3.78 6.46 -5.03
C LEU A 75 -2.86 5.27 -4.77
N TYR A 76 -3.44 4.07 -4.74
CA TYR A 76 -2.69 2.84 -4.61
C TYR A 76 -2.79 2.06 -5.90
N LEU A 77 -1.66 1.86 -6.57
CA LEU A 77 -1.55 0.99 -7.73
C LEU A 77 -0.96 -0.34 -7.28
N ARG A 78 -1.60 -1.45 -7.63
CA ARG A 78 -1.13 -2.79 -7.30
C ARG A 78 -1.07 -3.65 -8.55
N TYR A 79 0.06 -4.30 -8.78
CA TYR A 79 0.25 -5.24 -9.90
C TYR A 79 1.31 -6.28 -9.55
N GLU A 80 1.40 -7.31 -10.37
CA GLU A 80 2.44 -8.34 -10.25
C GLU A 80 3.48 -8.18 -11.37
N GLU A 81 4.74 -8.16 -10.96
CA GLU A 81 5.92 -8.29 -11.80
C GLU A 81 6.30 -9.78 -11.85
N ARG A 82 6.66 -10.27 -13.03
CA ARG A 82 7.24 -11.60 -13.21
C ARG A 82 8.62 -11.43 -13.77
N ASP A 83 9.59 -11.96 -13.04
CA ASP A 83 11.00 -11.91 -13.36
C ASP A 83 11.59 -13.32 -13.31
N GLU A 84 12.54 -13.63 -14.18
CA GLU A 84 13.13 -14.98 -14.26
C GLU A 84 14.00 -15.30 -13.04
N LEU A 85 14.60 -14.27 -12.42
CA LEU A 85 15.52 -14.41 -11.29
C LEU A 85 14.78 -14.40 -9.95
N HIS A 86 13.74 -13.58 -9.83
CA HIS A 86 13.00 -13.34 -8.58
C HIS A 86 11.57 -13.91 -8.60
N GLY A 87 11.13 -14.56 -9.67
CA GLY A 87 9.80 -15.12 -9.77
C GLY A 87 8.69 -14.06 -9.70
N VAL A 88 7.67 -14.32 -8.89
CA VAL A 88 6.53 -13.40 -8.74
C VAL A 88 6.83 -12.36 -7.66
N VAL A 89 6.75 -11.08 -8.05
CA VAL A 89 6.92 -9.93 -7.16
C VAL A 89 5.66 -9.09 -7.20
N ARG A 90 5.04 -8.89 -6.05
CA ARG A 90 3.89 -8.01 -5.87
C ARG A 90 4.38 -6.59 -5.67
N THR A 91 4.04 -5.73 -6.61
CA THR A 91 4.39 -4.32 -6.56
C THR A 91 3.19 -3.48 -6.14
N THR A 92 3.40 -2.62 -5.14
CA THR A 92 2.44 -1.60 -4.70
C THR A 92 3.10 -0.24 -4.82
N LEU A 93 2.51 0.66 -5.60
CA LEU A 93 2.84 2.07 -5.56
C LEU A 93 1.76 2.84 -4.80
N ARG A 94 2.19 3.77 -3.95
CA ARG A 94 1.33 4.76 -3.32
C ARG A 94 1.76 6.14 -3.76
N TRP A 95 0.86 6.87 -4.41
CA TRP A 95 1.02 8.29 -4.72
C TRP A 95 0.09 9.11 -3.81
N ASN A 96 0.61 10.09 -3.09
CA ASN A 96 -0.20 10.94 -2.20
C ASN A 96 -0.36 12.40 -2.68
N GLY A 97 0.19 12.73 -3.86
CA GLY A 97 0.22 14.09 -4.40
C GLY A 97 1.59 14.77 -4.30
N GLU A 98 2.46 14.31 -3.40
CA GLU A 98 3.79 14.89 -3.15
C GLU A 98 4.90 13.84 -3.16
N GLU A 99 4.60 12.65 -2.64
CA GLU A 99 5.54 11.54 -2.46
C GLU A 99 4.99 10.27 -3.11
N LEU A 100 5.90 9.52 -3.72
CA LEU A 100 5.67 8.21 -4.29
C LEU A 100 6.39 7.15 -3.45
N THR A 101 5.66 6.18 -2.91
CA THR A 101 6.22 5.01 -2.23
C THR A 101 6.08 3.80 -3.13
N LEU A 102 7.16 3.03 -3.31
CA LEU A 102 7.21 1.77 -4.02
C LEU A 102 7.56 0.65 -3.04
N THR A 103 6.67 -0.33 -2.94
CA THR A 103 6.81 -1.49 -2.08
C THR A 103 6.72 -2.75 -2.94
N ARG A 104 7.78 -3.56 -2.93
CA ARG A 104 7.85 -4.87 -3.60
C ARG A 104 7.93 -5.98 -2.56
N ARG A 105 7.14 -7.04 -2.75
CA ARG A 105 7.06 -8.21 -1.86
C ARG A 105 7.03 -9.50 -2.68
N GLY A 106 7.65 -10.58 -2.22
CA GLY A 106 7.70 -11.87 -2.91
C GLY A 106 9.13 -12.40 -3.07
N GLY A 107 9.53 -12.82 -4.26
CA GLY A 107 10.93 -13.26 -4.48
C GLY A 107 11.95 -12.12 -4.54
N LEU A 108 11.47 -10.87 -4.41
CA LEU A 108 12.23 -9.70 -4.03
C LEU A 108 11.41 -8.85 -3.05
N GLU A 109 12.07 -8.40 -1.99
CA GLU A 109 11.55 -7.47 -1.01
C GLU A 109 12.25 -6.12 -1.18
N SER A 110 11.50 -5.04 -1.40
CA SER A 110 12.08 -3.70 -1.45
C SER A 110 11.09 -2.63 -1.01
N ASP A 111 11.62 -1.60 -0.34
CA ASP A 111 10.89 -0.39 0.03
C ASP A 111 11.69 0.83 -0.40
N GLN A 112 11.09 1.66 -1.25
CA GLN A 112 11.68 2.89 -1.75
C GLN A 112 10.66 4.02 -1.70
N THR A 113 11.13 5.21 -1.39
CA THR A 113 10.30 6.42 -1.33
C THR A 113 10.96 7.50 -2.16
N PHE A 114 10.15 8.25 -2.91
CA PHE A 114 10.59 9.30 -3.83
C PHE A 114 9.83 10.58 -3.54
N ALA A 115 10.56 11.66 -3.30
CA ALA A 115 10.02 13.00 -3.07
C ALA A 115 10.96 14.02 -3.72
N ALA A 116 10.46 14.82 -4.65
CA ALA A 116 11.28 15.73 -5.45
C ALA A 116 12.19 16.61 -4.59
N GLY A 117 13.47 16.69 -4.97
CA GLY A 117 14.51 17.44 -4.26
C GLY A 117 14.98 16.84 -2.95
N GLN A 118 14.57 15.60 -2.62
CA GLN A 118 14.87 14.99 -1.33
C GLN A 118 15.51 13.60 -1.46
N SER A 119 16.32 13.26 -0.46
CA SER A 119 16.87 11.93 -0.27
C SER A 119 16.00 11.13 0.70
N ARG A 120 15.80 9.85 0.40
CA ARG A 120 15.04 8.91 1.23
C ARG A 120 15.82 7.60 1.38
N GLY A 121 15.83 7.08 2.61
CA GLY A 121 16.34 5.74 2.88
C GLY A 121 15.35 4.69 2.37
N GLY A 122 15.89 3.57 1.91
CA GLY A 122 15.14 2.41 1.46
C GLY A 122 15.89 1.12 1.74
N ARG A 123 15.29 0.00 1.33
CA ARG A 123 15.86 -1.32 1.50
C ARG A 123 15.64 -2.18 0.26
N TYR A 124 16.61 -3.04 0.02
CA TYR A 124 16.50 -4.15 -0.92
C TYR A 124 16.88 -5.45 -0.21
N ALA A 125 16.11 -6.52 -0.43
CA ALA A 125 16.38 -7.85 0.11
C ALA A 125 15.85 -8.94 -0.83
N SER A 126 16.74 -9.82 -1.27
CA SER A 126 16.45 -11.06 -1.99
C SER A 126 16.98 -12.25 -1.17
N PRO A 127 16.74 -13.50 -1.59
CA PRO A 127 17.29 -14.68 -0.90
C PRO A 127 18.82 -14.68 -0.76
N HIS A 128 19.52 -13.98 -1.64
CA HIS A 128 20.98 -14.02 -1.74
C HIS A 128 21.66 -12.76 -1.19
N LEU A 129 20.93 -11.64 -1.03
CA LEU A 129 21.52 -10.34 -0.77
C LEU A 129 20.52 -9.40 -0.09
N SER A 130 20.94 -8.64 0.92
CA SER A 130 20.12 -7.59 1.55
C SER A 130 20.99 -6.40 1.91
N PHE A 131 20.59 -5.20 1.50
CA PHE A 131 21.34 -3.96 1.78
C PHE A 131 20.41 -2.75 1.92
N PRO A 132 20.80 -1.74 2.71
CA PRO A 132 20.17 -0.43 2.69
C PRO A 132 20.55 0.31 1.42
N LEU A 133 19.65 1.18 0.95
CA LEU A 133 19.90 2.05 -0.20
C LEU A 133 19.35 3.46 0.09
N VAL A 134 19.80 4.44 -0.69
CA VAL A 134 19.29 5.80 -0.67
C VAL A 134 18.84 6.21 -2.06
N THR A 135 17.64 6.78 -2.15
CA THR A 135 17.10 7.37 -3.37
C THR A 135 17.16 8.88 -3.27
N GLU A 136 17.90 9.52 -4.17
CA GLU A 136 17.95 10.98 -4.29
C GLU A 136 17.06 11.39 -5.46
N THR A 137 15.89 11.92 -5.17
CA THR A 137 14.88 12.18 -6.20
C THR A 137 15.12 13.56 -6.80
N GLU A 138 15.51 13.61 -8.06
CA GLU A 138 15.71 14.86 -8.81
C GLU A 138 14.35 15.47 -9.17
N GLU A 139 13.46 14.65 -9.72
CA GLU A 139 12.14 15.09 -10.22
C GLU A 139 11.08 14.04 -9.89
N LEU A 140 9.86 14.50 -9.60
CA LEU A 140 8.67 13.67 -9.45
C LEU A 140 7.47 14.47 -9.93
N ALA A 141 6.74 13.93 -10.89
CA ALA A 141 5.60 14.58 -11.50
C ALA A 141 4.47 13.59 -11.77
N ALA A 142 3.24 14.10 -11.68
CA ALA A 142 2.03 13.41 -12.08
C ALA A 142 1.31 14.25 -13.14
N SER A 143 0.80 13.62 -14.20
CA SER A 143 -0.04 14.27 -15.20
C SER A 143 -1.22 13.40 -15.60
N SER A 144 -2.37 14.04 -15.82
CA SER A 144 -3.57 13.45 -16.39
C SER A 144 -4.06 14.37 -17.52
N PRO A 145 -4.44 13.86 -18.69
CA PRO A 145 -4.92 14.67 -19.81
C PRO A 145 -6.39 15.09 -19.68
N GLY A 146 -7.11 14.70 -18.62
CA GLY A 146 -8.52 15.05 -18.40
C GLY A 146 -8.87 15.28 -16.94
N GLU A 147 -10.14 15.60 -16.67
CA GLU A 147 -10.65 15.84 -15.30
C GLU A 147 -10.80 14.55 -14.46
N GLY A 148 -10.65 13.39 -15.11
CA GLY A 148 -10.72 12.08 -14.47
C GLY A 148 -9.42 11.64 -13.79
N LEU A 149 -9.54 10.56 -13.01
CA LEU A 149 -8.40 9.91 -12.37
C LEU A 149 -7.46 9.23 -13.37
N LEU A 150 -8.02 8.76 -14.49
CA LEU A 150 -7.32 8.05 -15.54
C LEU A 150 -7.57 8.73 -16.89
N PRO A 151 -6.62 8.66 -17.83
CA PRO A 151 -5.30 8.02 -17.69
C PRO A 151 -4.35 8.87 -16.83
N LEU A 152 -3.52 8.22 -16.02
CA LEU A 152 -2.54 8.86 -15.12
C LEU A 152 -1.12 8.50 -15.55
N THR A 153 -0.26 9.50 -15.64
CA THR A 153 1.18 9.30 -15.85
C THR A 153 1.94 9.78 -14.62
N LEU A 154 2.74 8.90 -14.03
CA LEU A 154 3.74 9.25 -13.03
C LEU A 154 5.12 9.18 -13.67
N SER A 155 5.93 10.21 -13.51
CA SER A 155 7.32 10.20 -13.96
C SER A 155 8.23 10.71 -12.87
N TRP A 156 9.33 9.99 -12.65
CA TRP A 156 10.32 10.39 -11.66
C TRP A 156 11.72 10.05 -12.11
N THR A 157 12.65 10.89 -11.68
CA THR A 157 14.07 10.79 -11.94
C THR A 157 14.79 10.74 -10.61
N TYR A 158 15.68 9.78 -10.42
CA TYR A 158 16.41 9.64 -9.17
C TYR A 158 17.79 9.04 -9.38
N ARG A 159 18.69 9.31 -8.44
CA ARG A 159 19.96 8.57 -8.29
C ARG A 159 19.80 7.54 -7.19
N LEU A 160 20.33 6.35 -7.44
CA LEU A 160 20.41 5.30 -6.42
C LEU A 160 21.81 5.30 -5.84
N ARG A 161 21.92 5.33 -4.51
CA ARG A 161 23.16 5.09 -3.79
C ARG A 161 23.04 3.84 -2.94
N ILE A 162 24.08 3.02 -2.96
CA ILE A 162 24.26 1.88 -2.05
C ILE A 162 25.50 2.21 -1.24
N GLU A 163 25.35 2.21 0.09
CA GLU A 163 26.35 2.82 0.97
C GLU A 163 26.62 4.28 0.55
N ASP A 164 27.87 4.64 0.27
CA ASP A 164 28.27 5.96 -0.21
C ASP A 164 28.57 6.02 -1.72
N GLU A 165 28.33 4.92 -2.45
CA GLU A 165 28.61 4.84 -3.88
C GLU A 165 27.36 5.08 -4.73
N SER A 166 27.50 5.87 -5.80
CA SER A 166 26.45 6.10 -6.79
C SER A 166 26.29 4.88 -7.69
N SER A 167 25.18 4.15 -7.53
CA SER A 167 24.86 2.93 -8.28
C SER A 167 24.19 3.19 -9.64
N GLY A 168 23.83 4.44 -9.94
CA GLY A 168 23.31 4.85 -11.25
C GLY A 168 22.19 5.89 -11.19
N ARG A 169 21.84 6.45 -12.34
CA ARG A 169 20.72 7.40 -12.50
C ARG A 169 19.58 6.76 -13.29
N PHE A 170 18.40 6.81 -12.70
CA PHE A 170 17.20 6.17 -13.21
C PHE A 170 16.13 7.21 -13.57
N GLN A 171 15.46 6.97 -14.69
CA GLN A 171 14.32 7.75 -15.14
C GLN A 171 13.18 6.79 -15.45
N LEU A 172 12.13 6.87 -14.65
CA LEU A 172 10.96 6.02 -14.78
C LEU A 172 9.77 6.84 -15.23
N ARG A 173 8.98 6.23 -16.10
CA ARG A 173 7.65 6.69 -16.46
C ARG A 173 6.70 5.52 -16.38
N LEU A 174 5.64 5.71 -15.61
CA LEU A 174 4.57 4.76 -15.41
C LEU A 174 3.27 5.38 -15.92
N THR A 175 2.68 4.76 -16.93
CA THR A 175 1.39 5.16 -17.49
C THR A 175 0.33 4.15 -17.05
N ILE A 176 -0.78 4.66 -16.55
CA ILE A 176 -1.92 3.90 -16.04
C ILE A 176 -3.13 4.29 -16.87
N GLN A 177 -3.82 3.32 -17.42
CA GLN A 177 -5.04 3.51 -18.20
C GLN A 177 -6.11 2.54 -17.71
N GLU A 178 -7.38 2.88 -17.91
CA GLU A 178 -8.45 1.91 -17.65
C GLU A 178 -8.20 0.64 -18.48
N ALA A 179 -8.39 -0.52 -17.85
CA ALA A 179 -8.23 -1.78 -18.55
C ALA A 179 -9.26 -1.87 -19.66
N ASN A 180 -8.82 -2.05 -20.90
CA ASN A 180 -9.76 -2.26 -21.99
C ASN A 180 -10.43 -3.63 -21.79
N GLN A 181 -11.77 -3.68 -21.75
CA GLN A 181 -12.46 -4.97 -21.78
C GLN A 181 -12.22 -5.60 -23.17
N PRO A 182 -11.84 -6.89 -23.22
CA PRO A 182 -11.61 -7.59 -24.49
C PRO A 182 -12.90 -7.76 -25.29
#